data_AF-A0A7V0Y2A4-F1
#
_entry.id   AF-A0A7V0Y2A4-F1
#
_cell.length_a   1.000
_cell.length_b   1.000
_cell.length_c   1.000
_cell.angle_alpha   90.00
_cell.angle_beta   90.00
_cell.angle_gamma   90.00
#
_symmetry.space_group_name_H-M   'P 1'
#
loop_
_entity.id
_entity.type
_entity.pdbx_description
1 polymer ?
#
loop_
_entity_poly.entity_id
_entity_poly.type
_entity_poly.pdbx_seq_one_letter_code
_entity_poly.pdbx_strand_id
1 'polypeptide(L)'
;MIVRLILAFALGAAPAAQEGAISGRLVPPGNLVISKPILVVALSSEYTEIWNGDVQLRLDTYWESYKPTFAKDKQLFVEVAQMAYRDALRNIIALMRRDGRLNAANFARESTPDGRFEFRNLPFGEYKIVAAGAVGDREFVWQEVVEVNSAAPRYVQLKKHIP
;
A
#
# COMPACT_ATOMS: atom_id res chain seq x y z
N MET A 1 12.33 -48.02 -44.45
CA MET A 1 12.09 -46.57 -44.46
C MET A 1 11.53 -46.19 -43.10
N ILE A 2 12.35 -45.62 -42.21
CA ILE A 2 11.98 -45.33 -40.81
C ILE A 2 11.55 -43.86 -40.73
N VAL A 3 10.28 -43.61 -40.45
CA VAL A 3 9.75 -42.27 -40.17
C VAL A 3 10.04 -41.96 -38.70
N ARG A 4 10.93 -41.01 -38.44
CA ARG A 4 11.16 -40.44 -37.10
C ARG A 4 10.15 -39.32 -36.87
N LEU A 5 9.18 -39.57 -35.99
CA LEU A 5 8.29 -38.54 -35.47
C LEU A 5 9.05 -37.73 -34.41
N ILE A 6 9.41 -36.49 -34.73
CA ILE A 6 9.98 -35.55 -33.75
C ILE A 6 8.81 -34.91 -33.02
N LEU A 7 8.63 -35.28 -31.75
CA LEU A 7 7.69 -34.62 -30.85
C LEU A 7 8.38 -33.35 -30.31
N ALA A 8 8.02 -32.19 -30.86
CA ALA A 8 8.49 -30.91 -30.33
C ALA A 8 7.66 -30.54 -29.08
N PHE A 9 8.28 -30.62 -27.90
CA PHE A 9 7.74 -30.02 -26.69
C PHE A 9 7.82 -28.49 -26.84
N ALA A 10 6.70 -27.86 -27.21
CA ALA A 10 6.55 -26.42 -27.06
C ALA A 10 6.40 -26.13 -25.55
N LEU A 11 7.49 -25.69 -24.93
CA LEU A 11 7.46 -24.96 -23.66
C LEU A 11 6.69 -23.67 -23.91
N GLY A 12 5.37 -23.71 -23.72
CA GLY A 12 4.53 -22.52 -23.78
C GLY A 12 5.02 -21.53 -22.73
N ALA A 13 5.57 -20.40 -23.17
CA ALA A 13 5.79 -19.27 -22.30
C ALA A 13 4.46 -18.93 -21.63
N ALA A 14 4.41 -18.91 -20.30
CA ALA A 14 3.24 -18.41 -19.59
C ALA A 14 2.94 -17.01 -20.15
N PRO A 15 1.67 -16.69 -20.47
CA PRO A 15 1.33 -15.36 -20.95
C PRO A 15 1.84 -14.35 -19.93
N ALA A 16 2.58 -13.33 -20.40
CA ALA A 16 3.02 -12.25 -19.54
C ALA A 16 1.80 -11.71 -18.78
N ALA A 17 1.93 -11.56 -17.46
CA ALA A 17 0.86 -11.00 -16.65
C ALA A 17 0.44 -9.66 -17.26
N GLN A 18 -0.86 -9.46 -17.44
CA GLN A 18 -1.35 -8.18 -17.94
C GLN A 18 -1.04 -7.12 -16.89
N GLU A 19 -0.50 -5.99 -17.34
CA GLU A 19 -0.05 -4.91 -16.47
C GLU A 19 -0.82 -3.62 -16.73
N GLY A 20 -1.07 -2.88 -15.66
CA GLY A 20 -1.70 -1.57 -15.67
C GLY A 20 -0.94 -0.57 -14.81
N ALA A 21 -1.60 0.55 -14.54
CA ALA A 21 -1.05 1.64 -13.75
C ALA A 21 -2.11 2.22 -12.81
N ILE A 22 -1.65 2.74 -11.68
CA ILE A 22 -2.45 3.53 -10.75
C ILE A 22 -1.81 4.90 -10.63
N SER A 23 -2.56 5.94 -10.89
CA SER A 23 -2.17 7.32 -10.61
C SER A 23 -3.09 7.89 -9.55
N GLY A 24 -2.62 8.82 -8.73
CA GLY A 24 -3.52 9.40 -7.76
C GLY A 24 -2.99 10.63 -7.07
N ARG A 25 -3.82 11.11 -6.15
CA ARG A 25 -3.53 12.26 -5.31
C ARG A 25 -3.96 12.00 -3.87
N LEU A 26 -3.07 12.33 -2.94
CA LEU A 26 -3.38 12.41 -1.53
C LEU A 26 -4.21 13.67 -1.25
N VAL A 27 -5.34 13.49 -0.59
CA VAL A 27 -6.22 14.59 -0.17
C VAL A 27 -5.94 14.89 1.31
N PRO A 28 -5.23 15.98 1.64
CA PRO A 28 -5.01 16.35 3.02
C PRO A 28 -6.33 16.77 3.68
N PRO A 29 -6.50 16.57 5.00
CA PRO A 29 -7.73 16.94 5.69
C PRO A 29 -7.81 18.46 5.92
N GLY A 30 -9.00 19.02 5.69
CA GLY A 30 -9.27 20.45 5.86
C GLY A 30 -8.45 21.31 4.89
N ASN A 31 -7.87 22.40 5.40
CA ASN A 31 -7.07 23.34 4.61
C ASN A 31 -5.57 23.06 4.68
N LEU A 32 -5.16 21.89 5.17
CA LEU A 32 -3.76 21.52 5.24
C LEU A 32 -3.18 21.30 3.83
N VAL A 33 -1.89 21.60 3.68
CA VAL A 33 -1.17 21.47 2.41
C VAL A 33 -0.05 20.47 2.58
N ILE A 34 0.01 19.47 1.70
CA ILE A 34 1.16 18.58 1.59
C ILE A 34 2.29 19.41 0.98
N SER A 35 3.44 19.43 1.65
CA SER A 35 4.62 20.19 1.23
C SER A 35 5.89 19.34 1.19
N LYS A 36 5.78 18.06 1.61
CA LYS A 36 6.87 17.09 1.61
C LYS A 36 6.40 15.81 0.93
N PRO A 37 7.29 15.06 0.27
CA PRO A 37 6.99 13.73 -0.22
C PRO A 37 6.43 12.83 0.88
N ILE A 38 5.41 12.04 0.54
CA ILE A 38 4.77 11.07 1.43
C ILE A 38 4.96 9.69 0.82
N LEU A 39 5.33 8.72 1.65
CA LEU A 39 5.48 7.33 1.22
C LEU A 39 4.10 6.75 0.90
N VAL A 40 3.95 6.27 -0.34
CA VAL A 40 2.75 5.60 -0.85
C VAL A 40 3.14 4.18 -1.26
N VAL A 41 2.32 3.21 -0.89
CA VAL A 41 2.54 1.78 -1.15
C VAL A 41 1.30 1.16 -1.77
N ALA A 42 1.47 0.39 -2.84
CA ALA A 42 0.45 -0.47 -3.42
C ALA A 42 0.63 -1.90 -2.90
N LEU A 43 -0.30 -2.36 -2.07
CA LEU A 43 -0.31 -3.71 -1.52
C LEU A 43 -1.22 -4.59 -2.38
N SER A 44 -0.70 -5.68 -2.94
CA SER A 44 -1.56 -6.72 -3.52
C SER A 44 -2.38 -7.41 -2.43
N SER A 45 -3.32 -8.28 -2.80
CA SER A 45 -4.17 -9.00 -1.82
C SER A 45 -3.34 -9.76 -0.75
N GLU A 46 -2.28 -10.46 -1.14
CA GLU A 46 -1.37 -11.18 -0.21
C GLU A 46 -0.78 -10.23 0.85
N TYR A 47 -0.26 -9.08 0.44
CA TYR A 47 0.34 -8.10 1.35
C TYR A 47 -0.71 -7.31 2.13
N THR A 48 -1.90 -7.17 1.58
CA THR A 48 -3.03 -6.51 2.24
C THR A 48 -3.48 -7.30 3.45
N GLU A 49 -3.59 -8.63 3.33
CA GLU A 49 -3.96 -9.51 4.45
C GLU A 49 -2.92 -9.45 5.57
N ILE A 50 -1.62 -9.55 5.21
CA ILE A 50 -0.52 -9.46 6.18
C ILE A 50 -0.54 -8.10 6.90
N TRP A 51 -0.69 -7.01 6.14
CA TRP A 51 -0.73 -5.67 6.71
C TRP A 51 -1.95 -5.47 7.62
N ASN A 52 -3.14 -5.93 7.23
CA ASN A 52 -4.34 -5.85 8.07
C ASN A 52 -4.13 -6.60 9.40
N GLY A 53 -3.53 -7.80 9.34
CA GLY A 53 -3.21 -8.58 10.53
C GLY A 53 -2.22 -7.88 11.46
N ASP A 54 -1.16 -7.29 10.91
CA ASP A 54 -0.16 -6.53 11.69
C ASP A 54 -0.76 -5.24 12.29
N VAL A 55 -1.62 -4.54 11.55
CA VAL A 55 -2.38 -3.39 12.08
C VAL A 55 -3.24 -3.82 13.26
N GLN A 56 -4.01 -4.88 13.13
CA GLN A 56 -4.90 -5.36 14.21
C GLN A 56 -4.09 -5.75 15.45
N LEU A 57 -3.03 -6.54 15.28
CA LEU A 57 -2.15 -6.96 16.37
C LEU A 57 -1.57 -5.75 17.14
N ARG A 58 -1.15 -4.71 16.41
CA ARG A 58 -0.61 -3.48 17.00
C ARG A 58 -1.67 -2.68 17.72
N LEU A 59 -2.87 -2.54 17.14
CA LEU A 59 -3.99 -1.87 17.79
C LEU A 59 -4.34 -2.57 19.12
N ASP A 60 -4.40 -3.90 19.14
CA ASP A 60 -4.67 -4.67 20.36
C ASP A 60 -3.55 -4.50 21.39
N THR A 61 -2.29 -4.60 20.95
CA THR A 61 -1.12 -4.42 21.84
C THR A 61 -1.06 -3.01 22.43
N TYR A 62 -1.31 -1.99 21.60
CA TYR A 62 -1.30 -0.60 22.05
C TYR A 62 -2.51 -0.30 22.93
N TRP A 63 -3.68 -0.86 22.63
CA TRP A 63 -4.84 -0.75 23.49
C TRP A 63 -4.51 -1.20 24.91
N GLU A 64 -3.98 -2.41 25.08
CA GLU A 64 -3.58 -2.92 26.40
C GLU A 64 -2.55 -2.02 27.09
N SER A 65 -1.56 -1.52 26.34
CA SER A 65 -0.47 -0.71 26.88
C SER A 65 -0.91 0.70 27.30
N TYR A 66 -1.84 1.32 26.56
CA TYR A 66 -2.24 2.72 26.74
C TYR A 66 -3.59 2.89 27.45
N LYS A 67 -4.31 1.80 27.77
CA LYS A 67 -5.57 1.78 28.54
C LYS A 67 -5.63 2.80 29.69
N PRO A 68 -4.65 2.87 30.61
CA PRO A 68 -4.70 3.81 31.74
C PRO A 68 -4.65 5.28 31.30
N THR A 69 -3.98 5.56 30.19
CA THR A 69 -3.81 6.91 29.64
C THR A 69 -5.03 7.33 28.85
N PHE A 70 -5.65 6.42 28.10
CA PHE A 70 -6.88 6.69 27.34
C PHE A 70 -8.07 7.10 28.22
N ALA A 71 -8.11 6.62 29.47
CA ALA A 71 -9.12 7.06 30.45
C ALA A 71 -9.02 8.55 30.77
N LYS A 72 -7.82 9.13 30.62
CA LYS A 72 -7.52 10.55 30.92
C LYS A 72 -7.52 11.41 29.66
N ASP A 73 -7.10 10.85 28.54
CA ASP A 73 -7.02 11.54 27.25
C ASP A 73 -7.53 10.66 26.11
N LYS A 74 -8.75 10.96 25.65
CA LYS A 74 -9.39 10.26 24.53
C LYS A 74 -8.81 10.65 23.17
N GLN A 75 -8.16 11.81 23.04
CA GLN A 75 -7.57 12.23 21.77
C GLN A 75 -6.33 11.39 21.43
N LEU A 76 -5.60 10.96 22.47
CA LEU A 76 -4.46 10.05 22.33
C LEU A 76 -4.81 8.74 21.61
N PHE A 77 -6.07 8.28 21.66
CA PHE A 77 -6.50 7.10 20.92
C PHE A 77 -6.26 7.25 19.42
N VAL A 78 -6.56 8.42 18.85
CA VAL A 78 -6.40 8.66 17.41
C VAL A 78 -4.92 8.63 17.03
N GLU A 79 -4.05 9.21 17.87
CA GLU A 79 -2.61 9.25 17.63
C GLU A 79 -1.98 7.86 17.72
N VAL A 80 -2.37 7.08 18.73
CA VAL A 80 -1.91 5.70 18.94
C VAL A 80 -2.42 4.78 17.84
N ALA A 81 -3.67 4.96 17.39
CA ALA A 81 -4.18 4.23 16.24
C ALA A 81 -3.34 4.54 14.99
N GLN A 82 -3.11 5.83 14.68
CA GLN A 82 -2.25 6.21 13.54
C GLN A 82 -0.83 5.63 13.65
N MET A 83 -0.27 5.53 14.86
CA MET A 83 1.02 4.88 15.09
C MET A 83 1.01 3.40 14.68
N ALA A 84 -0.05 2.66 15.00
CA ALA A 84 -0.20 1.25 14.62
C ALA A 84 -0.15 1.06 13.10
N TYR A 85 -0.91 1.89 12.37
CA TYR A 85 -0.92 1.88 10.90
C TYR A 85 0.45 2.24 10.30
N ARG A 86 1.14 3.25 10.85
CA ARG A 86 2.48 3.65 10.37
C ARG A 86 3.53 2.55 10.59
N ASP A 87 3.52 1.94 11.76
CA ASP A 87 4.50 0.90 12.07
C ASP A 87 4.22 -0.39 11.29
N ALA A 88 2.95 -0.74 11.07
CA ALA A 88 2.57 -1.82 10.16
C ALA A 88 3.00 -1.52 8.71
N LEU A 89 2.86 -0.27 8.25
CA LEU A 89 3.32 0.13 6.91
C LEU A 89 4.85 0.01 6.78
N ARG A 90 5.62 0.39 7.80
CA ARG A 90 7.07 0.21 7.81
C ARG A 90 7.45 -1.27 7.74
N ASN A 91 6.75 -2.11 8.49
CA ASN A 91 6.98 -3.55 8.52
C ASN A 91 6.67 -4.21 7.18
N ILE A 92 5.51 -3.91 6.56
CA ILE A 92 5.14 -4.52 5.28
C ILE A 92 6.11 -4.12 4.16
N ILE A 93 6.60 -2.88 4.14
CA ILE A 93 7.62 -2.45 3.19
C ILE A 93 8.92 -3.24 3.37
N ALA A 94 9.33 -3.49 4.63
CA ALA A 94 10.51 -4.29 4.90
C ALA A 94 10.33 -5.75 4.43
N LEU A 95 9.13 -6.31 4.59
CA LEU A 95 8.79 -7.64 4.08
C LEU A 95 8.82 -7.68 2.54
N MET A 96 8.16 -6.74 1.87
CA MET A 96 8.15 -6.64 0.41
C MET A 96 9.55 -6.50 -0.17
N ARG A 97 10.44 -5.72 0.47
CA ARG A 97 11.85 -5.57 0.05
C ARG A 97 12.66 -6.86 0.17
N ARG A 98 12.24 -7.79 1.03
CA ARG A 98 12.87 -9.10 1.22
C ARG A 98 12.28 -10.17 0.31
N ASP A 99 11.10 -9.95 -0.27
CA ASP A 99 10.48 -10.89 -1.20
C ASP A 99 11.12 -10.76 -2.58
N GLY A 100 12.00 -11.72 -2.91
CA GLY A 100 12.69 -11.78 -4.20
C GLY A 100 11.78 -12.02 -5.41
N ARG A 101 10.49 -12.32 -5.20
CA ARG A 101 9.48 -12.44 -6.28
C ARG A 101 8.99 -11.08 -6.77
N LEU A 102 9.19 -10.02 -5.97
CA LEU A 102 8.67 -8.68 -6.26
C LEU A 102 9.79 -7.68 -6.43
N ASN A 103 9.66 -6.84 -7.45
CA ASN A 103 10.42 -5.61 -7.47
C ASN A 103 9.74 -4.59 -6.55
N ALA A 104 10.10 -4.58 -5.26
CA ALA A 104 9.51 -3.71 -4.26
C ALA A 104 9.52 -2.21 -4.65
N ALA A 105 10.45 -1.78 -5.51
CA ALA A 105 10.47 -0.42 -6.03
C ALA A 105 9.23 -0.09 -6.89
N ASN A 106 8.58 -1.07 -7.51
CA ASN A 106 7.36 -0.87 -8.30
C ASN A 106 6.12 -0.65 -7.43
N PHE A 107 6.17 -1.02 -6.16
CA PHE A 107 5.03 -1.01 -5.26
C PHE A 107 5.17 -0.02 -4.10
N ALA A 108 6.34 0.60 -3.91
CA ALA A 108 6.55 1.67 -2.94
C ALA A 108 7.22 2.86 -3.60
N ARG A 109 6.59 4.05 -3.49
CA ARG A 109 7.07 5.30 -4.09
C ARG A 109 6.85 6.46 -3.13
N GLU A 110 7.65 7.49 -3.26
CA GLU A 110 7.34 8.78 -2.65
C GLU A 110 6.41 9.57 -3.58
N SER A 111 5.41 10.24 -3.00
CA SER A 111 4.61 11.21 -3.72
C SER A 111 5.43 12.45 -4.06
N THR A 112 4.98 13.22 -5.05
CA THR A 112 5.46 14.58 -5.26
C THR A 112 5.10 15.46 -4.06
N PRO A 113 5.78 16.59 -3.85
CA PRO A 113 5.48 17.51 -2.75
C PRO A 113 4.04 18.03 -2.72
N ASP A 114 3.29 17.98 -3.83
CA ASP A 114 1.86 18.34 -3.92
C ASP A 114 0.90 17.13 -3.76
N GLY A 115 1.46 15.98 -3.38
CA GLY A 115 0.73 14.76 -3.01
C GLY A 115 0.33 13.86 -4.17
N ARG A 116 0.86 14.04 -5.38
CA ARG A 116 0.58 13.16 -6.53
C ARG A 116 1.51 11.95 -6.51
N PHE A 117 1.05 10.81 -7.00
CA PHE A 117 1.86 9.60 -7.10
C PHE A 117 1.45 8.76 -8.31
N GLU A 118 2.34 7.86 -8.73
CA GLU A 118 2.09 6.93 -9.83
C GLU A 118 2.80 5.59 -9.60
N PHE A 119 2.05 4.52 -9.82
CA PHE A 119 2.54 3.14 -9.92
C PHE A 119 2.32 2.67 -11.35
N ARG A 120 3.35 2.05 -11.93
CA ARG A 120 3.33 1.45 -13.28
C ARG A 120 3.74 0.00 -13.19
N ASN A 121 3.42 -0.77 -14.23
CA ASN A 121 3.78 -2.18 -14.35
C ASN A 121 3.21 -2.99 -13.17
N LEU A 122 1.97 -2.65 -12.77
CA LEU A 122 1.25 -3.39 -11.76
C LEU A 122 0.50 -4.54 -12.43
N PRO A 123 0.72 -5.80 -12.04
CA PRO A 123 -0.12 -6.90 -12.50
C PRO A 123 -1.59 -6.59 -12.26
N PHE A 124 -2.47 -7.03 -13.16
CA PHE A 124 -3.90 -6.89 -12.95
C PHE A 124 -4.32 -7.57 -11.64
N GLY A 125 -5.22 -6.93 -10.92
CA GLY A 125 -5.66 -7.37 -9.60
C GLY A 125 -6.13 -6.21 -8.72
N GLU A 126 -6.58 -6.59 -7.53
CA GLU A 126 -6.96 -5.63 -6.48
C GLU A 126 -5.74 -5.21 -5.68
N TYR A 127 -5.66 -3.91 -5.41
CA TYR A 127 -4.63 -3.31 -4.59
C TYR A 127 -5.23 -2.46 -3.49
N LYS A 128 -4.70 -2.59 -2.27
CA LYS A 128 -4.86 -1.56 -1.24
C LYS A 128 -3.73 -0.55 -1.38
N ILE A 129 -4.06 0.69 -1.73
CA ILE A 129 -3.11 1.79 -1.70
C ILE A 129 -3.09 2.35 -0.30
N VAL A 130 -1.92 2.38 0.34
CA VAL A 130 -1.72 2.94 1.68
C VAL A 130 -0.66 4.01 1.61
N ALA A 131 -0.91 5.16 2.23
CA ALA A 131 0.08 6.21 2.40
C ALA A 131 0.16 6.62 3.86
N ALA A 132 1.35 6.99 4.33
CA ALA A 132 1.50 7.57 5.65
C ALA A 132 2.61 8.61 5.70
N GLY A 133 2.36 9.72 6.39
CA GLY A 133 3.33 10.78 6.59
C GLY A 133 2.76 12.03 7.23
N ALA A 134 3.66 12.97 7.53
CA ALA A 134 3.34 14.23 8.16
C ALA A 134 2.80 15.27 7.17
N VAL A 135 1.76 16.00 7.59
CA VAL A 135 1.26 17.21 6.92
C VAL A 135 1.15 18.31 7.98
N GLY A 136 2.03 19.31 7.89
CA GLY A 136 2.28 20.21 9.01
C GLY A 136 2.87 19.45 10.20
N ASP A 137 2.32 19.67 11.39
CA ASP A 137 2.77 19.03 12.64
C ASP A 137 2.00 17.74 12.98
N ARG A 138 1.21 17.23 12.04
CA ARG A 138 0.31 16.10 12.27
C ARG A 138 0.61 14.95 11.32
N GLU A 139 0.58 13.75 11.87
CA GLU A 139 0.69 12.52 11.10
C GLU A 139 -0.67 12.11 10.52
N PHE A 140 -0.64 11.53 9.33
CA PHE A 140 -1.83 11.03 8.66
C PHE A 140 -1.57 9.69 7.98
N VAL A 141 -2.65 8.93 7.86
CA VAL A 141 -2.70 7.69 7.10
C VAL A 141 -3.84 7.84 6.11
N TRP A 142 -3.59 7.48 4.86
CA TRP A 142 -4.59 7.39 3.81
C TRP A 142 -4.63 5.95 3.33
N GLN A 143 -5.82 5.46 3.01
CA GLN A 143 -5.95 4.20 2.31
C GLN A 143 -7.14 4.20 1.36
N GLU A 144 -7.02 3.43 0.29
CA GLU A 144 -8.12 3.15 -0.65
C GLU A 144 -7.89 1.81 -1.34
N VAL A 145 -8.96 1.13 -1.73
CA VAL A 145 -8.90 -0.10 -2.54
C VAL A 145 -9.15 0.24 -4.01
N VAL A 146 -8.28 -0.26 -4.89
CA VAL A 146 -8.31 0.02 -6.33
C VAL A 146 -8.13 -1.28 -7.11
N GLU A 147 -9.01 -1.51 -8.08
CA GLU A 147 -8.90 -2.64 -9.01
C GLU A 147 -8.20 -2.22 -10.31
N VAL A 148 -7.10 -2.89 -10.64
CA VAL A 148 -6.38 -2.76 -11.91
C VAL A 148 -6.83 -3.88 -12.83
N ASN A 149 -7.69 -3.56 -13.80
CA ASN A 149 -8.26 -4.51 -14.76
C ASN A 149 -8.18 -4.01 -16.21
N SER A 150 -7.34 -3.00 -16.47
CA SER A 150 -7.10 -2.48 -17.81
C SER A 150 -5.71 -1.86 -17.90
N ALA A 151 -5.16 -1.78 -19.12
CA ALA A 151 -3.89 -1.09 -19.38
C ALA A 151 -4.01 0.45 -19.22
N ALA A 152 -5.24 0.99 -19.25
CA ALA A 152 -5.47 2.41 -18.98
C ALA A 152 -5.20 2.71 -17.49
N PRO A 153 -4.49 3.80 -17.16
CA PRO A 153 -4.23 4.17 -15.78
C PRO A 153 -5.52 4.39 -14.99
N ARG A 154 -5.63 3.76 -13.82
CA ARG A 154 -6.70 4.01 -12.86
C ARG A 154 -6.34 5.22 -12.00
N TYR A 155 -7.20 6.23 -11.98
CA TYR A 155 -7.03 7.40 -11.13
C TYR A 155 -7.74 7.22 -9.78
N VAL A 156 -7.07 7.56 -8.68
CA VAL A 156 -7.62 7.47 -7.32
C VAL A 156 -7.35 8.74 -6.50
N GLN A 157 -8.32 9.14 -5.69
CA GLN A 157 -8.14 10.16 -4.66
C GLN A 157 -8.07 9.48 -3.30
N LEU A 158 -6.89 9.50 -2.69
CA LEU A 158 -6.71 8.92 -1.35
C LEU A 158 -7.19 9.92 -0.31
N LYS A 159 -8.26 9.54 0.39
CA LYS A 159 -8.82 10.32 1.50
C LYS A 159 -8.24 9.83 2.82
N LYS A 160 -8.23 10.71 3.82
CA LYS A 160 -7.77 10.37 5.17
C LYS A 160 -8.54 9.15 5.67
N HIS A 161 -7.81 8.16 6.18
CA HIS A 161 -8.39 7.09 6.96
C HIS A 161 -8.70 7.59 8.36
N ILE A 162 -9.94 7.39 8.80
CA ILE A 162 -10.36 7.64 10.18
C ILE A 162 -10.54 6.25 10.80
N PRO A 163 -9.66 5.83 11.74
CA PRO A 163 -9.88 4.62 12.53
C PRO A 163 -11.16 4.71 13.36
#